data_AF-A8T3T6-F1
#
_entry.id   AF-A8T3T6-F1
#
_cell.length_a   1.000
_cell.length_b   1.000
_cell.length_c   1.000
_cell.angle_alpha   90.00
_cell.angle_beta   90.00
_cell.angle_gamma   90.00
#
_symmetry.space_group_name_H-M   'P 1'
#
loop_
_entity.id
_entity.type
_entity.pdbx_description
1 polymer ?
#
loop_
_entity_poly.entity_id
_entity_poly.type
_entity_poly.pdbx_seq_one_letter_code
_entity_poly.pdbx_strand_id
1 'polypeptide(L)'
;SASLNAYLIPWCNTHGYQLLCSELLSENKRLSGFYQSGDCSLERKVERIKAAYCVNQYETIYAYGDTREDIPMLKLADHATMNWQPWRR
;
A
#
# COMPACT_ATOMS: atom_id res chain seq x y z
N SER A 1 1.69 0.10 -1.33
CA SER A 1 2.73 -0.54 -2.17
C SER A 1 4.12 -0.18 -1.66
N ALA A 2 5.10 -1.09 -1.69
CA ALA A 2 6.50 -0.81 -1.35
C ALA A 2 7.24 0.02 -2.44
N SER A 3 6.60 0.20 -3.58
CA SER A 3 7.03 1.09 -4.67
C SER A 3 7.09 2.57 -4.26
N LEU A 4 7.84 3.36 -5.03
CA LEU A 4 8.13 4.76 -4.70
C LEU A 4 7.01 5.71 -5.13
N ASN A 5 6.75 6.71 -4.30
CA ASN A 5 5.83 7.81 -4.57
C ASN A 5 6.16 8.58 -5.87
N ALA A 6 7.44 8.65 -6.25
CA ALA A 6 7.94 9.37 -7.41
C ALA A 6 7.19 9.07 -8.72
N TYR A 7 6.84 7.80 -8.96
CA TYR A 7 6.11 7.39 -10.17
C TYR A 7 4.67 6.97 -9.88
N LEU A 8 4.35 6.58 -8.64
CA LEU A 8 2.99 6.19 -8.30
C LEU A 8 2.05 7.39 -8.15
N ILE A 9 2.52 8.53 -7.63
CA ILE A 9 1.69 9.75 -7.51
C ILE A 9 1.07 10.15 -8.85
N PRO A 10 1.83 10.37 -9.94
CA PRO A 10 1.22 10.79 -11.21
C PRO A 10 0.24 9.75 -11.77
N TRP A 11 0.54 8.46 -11.63
CA TRP A 11 -0.35 7.40 -12.10
C TRP A 11 -1.66 7.35 -11.31
N CYS A 12 -1.58 7.37 -9.97
CA CYS A 12 -2.75 7.37 -9.09
C CYS A 12 -3.62 8.61 -9.29
N ASN A 13 -3.00 9.80 -9.39
CA ASN A 13 -3.72 11.04 -9.66
C ASN A 13 -4.48 11.00 -10.99
N THR A 14 -3.88 10.40 -12.03
CA THR A 14 -4.52 10.25 -13.35
C THR A 14 -5.77 9.37 -13.31
N HIS A 15 -5.81 8.36 -12.41
CA HIS A 15 -6.90 7.38 -12.34
C HIS A 15 -7.81 7.58 -11.13
N GLY A 16 -7.59 8.62 -10.32
CA GLY A 16 -8.42 8.93 -9.15
C GLY A 16 -8.23 7.98 -7.96
N TYR A 17 -7.05 7.36 -7.82
CA TYR A 17 -6.76 6.46 -6.70
C TYR A 17 -6.08 7.19 -5.54
N GLN A 18 -6.50 6.86 -4.31
CA GLN A 18 -5.75 7.22 -3.11
C GLN A 18 -4.50 6.34 -2.99
N LEU A 19 -3.38 6.94 -2.61
CA LEU A 19 -2.07 6.29 -2.63
C LEU A 19 -1.46 6.19 -1.23
N LEU A 20 -1.12 4.96 -0.83
CA LEU A 20 -0.21 4.68 0.29
C LEU A 20 0.98 3.89 -0.25
N CYS A 21 2.17 4.50 -0.25
CA CYS A 21 3.38 3.86 -0.76
C CYS A 21 4.67 4.35 -0.11
N SER A 22 5.81 3.71 -0.38
CA SER A 22 7.10 4.17 0.12
C SER A 22 7.39 5.58 -0.39
N GLU A 23 7.66 6.49 0.53
CA GLU A 23 7.83 7.92 0.23
C GLU A 23 9.30 8.29 0.35
N LEU A 24 9.84 8.94 -0.68
CA LEU A 24 11.17 9.51 -0.63
C LEU A 24 11.12 10.91 -0.01
N LEU A 25 12.11 11.21 0.82
CA LEU A 25 12.35 12.57 1.29
C LEU A 25 12.65 13.47 0.08
N SER A 26 11.95 14.59 0.02
CA SER A 26 12.17 15.60 -1.00
C SER A 26 12.91 16.80 -0.42
N GLU A 27 13.96 17.21 -1.13
CA GLU A 27 14.69 18.44 -0.87
C GLU A 27 14.49 19.37 -2.08
N ASN A 28 13.66 20.39 -1.89
CA ASN A 28 13.21 21.29 -2.96
C ASN A 28 12.51 20.54 -4.11
N LYS A 29 13.15 20.48 -5.28
CA LYS A 29 12.64 19.79 -6.49
C LYS A 29 13.36 18.46 -6.76
N ARG A 30 14.13 17.96 -5.80
CA ARG A 30 14.91 16.72 -5.93
C ARG A 30 14.45 15.72 -4.88
N LEU A 31 14.47 14.45 -5.26
CA LEU A 31 14.29 13.34 -4.32
C LEU A 31 15.68 12.94 -3.82
N SER A 32 15.85 12.86 -2.51
CA SER A 32 17.16 12.62 -1.89
C SER A 32 17.63 11.16 -2.02
N GLY A 33 16.70 10.24 -2.35
CA GLY A 33 16.95 8.79 -2.36
C GLY A 33 16.74 8.11 -1.01
N PHE A 34 16.53 8.87 0.07
CA PHE A 34 16.22 8.34 1.39
C PHE A 34 14.71 8.22 1.60
N TYR A 35 14.28 7.18 2.32
CA TYR A 35 12.88 7.07 2.73
C TYR A 35 12.53 8.13 3.78
N GLN A 36 11.37 8.77 3.61
CA GLN A 36 10.80 9.70 4.59
C GLN A 36 10.28 8.98 5.83
N SER A 37 9.73 7.76 5.70
CA SER A 37 9.08 7.03 6.80
C SER A 37 9.30 5.52 6.74
N GLY A 38 10.38 5.11 6.09
CA GLY A 38 10.72 3.71 5.81
C GLY A 38 9.96 3.11 4.62
N ASP A 39 10.28 1.86 4.33
CA ASP A 39 9.64 1.09 3.27
C ASP A 39 8.23 0.63 3.65
N CYS A 40 7.32 0.57 2.67
CA CYS A 40 5.91 0.20 2.79
C CYS A 40 5.65 -1.27 2.46
N SER A 41 6.35 -2.18 3.15
CA SER A 41 6.19 -3.62 3.01
C SER A 41 5.57 -4.24 4.27
N LEU A 42 5.08 -5.48 4.13
CA LEU A 42 4.65 -6.32 5.25
C LEU A 42 3.67 -5.60 6.21
N GLU A 43 3.91 -5.66 7.52
CA GLU A 43 3.06 -5.06 8.55
C GLU A 43 2.92 -3.55 8.39
N ARG A 44 3.92 -2.87 7.81
CA ARG A 44 3.88 -1.43 7.57
C ARG A 44 2.75 -1.03 6.63
N LYS A 45 2.38 -1.89 5.67
CA LYS A 45 1.18 -1.67 4.84
C LYS A 45 -0.07 -1.62 5.70
N VAL A 46 -0.22 -2.56 6.64
CA VAL A 46 -1.39 -2.66 7.52
C VAL A 46 -1.47 -1.45 8.45
N GLU A 47 -0.34 -1.04 9.04
CA GLU A 47 -0.27 0.16 9.88
C GLU A 47 -0.75 1.40 9.12
N ARG A 48 -0.26 1.60 7.90
CA ARG A 48 -0.63 2.77 7.09
C ARG A 48 -2.08 2.75 6.64
N ILE A 49 -2.62 1.58 6.30
CA ILE A 49 -4.05 1.42 6.00
C ILE A 49 -4.90 1.80 7.21
N LYS A 50 -4.58 1.29 8.41
CA LYS A 50 -5.34 1.58 9.64
C LYS A 50 -5.19 3.02 10.11
N ALA A 51 -4.07 3.68 9.82
CA ALA A 51 -3.87 5.10 10.11
C ALA A 51 -4.66 6.01 9.16
N ALA A 52 -4.81 5.62 7.90
CA ALA A 52 -5.53 6.40 6.89
C ALA A 52 -7.04 6.15 6.88
N TYR A 53 -7.49 4.95 7.29
CA TYR A 53 -8.87 4.52 7.17
C TYR A 53 -9.37 3.84 8.44
N CYS A 54 -10.63 4.13 8.82
CA CYS A 54 -11.33 3.34 9.82
C CYS A 54 -11.84 2.04 9.18
N VAL A 55 -10.98 1.03 9.10
CA VAL A 55 -11.25 -0.23 8.37
C VAL A 55 -12.55 -0.93 8.80
N ASN A 56 -12.96 -0.78 10.05
CA ASN A 56 -14.19 -1.36 10.58
C ASN A 56 -15.48 -0.69 10.07
N GLN A 57 -15.38 0.43 9.34
CA GLN A 57 -16.54 1.09 8.73
C GLN A 57 -16.93 0.48 7.37
N TYR A 58 -16.09 -0.38 6.81
CA TYR A 58 -16.35 -1.03 5.54
C TYR A 58 -17.02 -2.39 5.77
N GLU A 59 -18.10 -2.65 5.05
CA GLU A 59 -18.82 -3.94 5.11
C GLU A 59 -17.98 -5.08 4.50
N THR A 60 -17.20 -4.77 3.48
CA THR A 60 -16.36 -5.75 2.80
C THR A 60 -15.06 -5.11 2.33
N ILE A 61 -13.96 -5.80 2.56
CA ILE A 61 -12.62 -5.40 2.15
C ILE A 61 -12.08 -6.43 1.15
N TYR A 62 -11.64 -5.93 0.00
CA TYR A 62 -10.93 -6.70 -1.02
C TYR A 62 -9.45 -6.32 -1.01
N ALA A 63 -8.57 -7.32 -1.02
CA ALA A 63 -7.13 -7.09 -1.13
C ALA A 63 -6.49 -8.01 -2.17
N TYR A 64 -5.55 -7.44 -2.91
CA TYR A 64 -4.80 -8.10 -3.97
C TYR A 64 -3.31 -7.96 -3.69
N GLY A 65 -2.58 -9.05 -3.86
CA GLY A 65 -1.13 -9.08 -3.71
C GLY A 65 -0.51 -10.13 -4.63
N ASP A 66 0.80 -10.06 -4.75
CA ASP A 66 1.59 -10.97 -5.59
C ASP A 66 2.83 -11.48 -4.85
N THR A 67 3.22 -10.82 -3.75
CA THR A 67 4.42 -11.15 -2.99
C THR A 67 4.13 -11.52 -1.54
N ARG A 68 5.12 -12.11 -0.86
CA ARG A 68 5.03 -12.37 0.59
C ARG A 68 4.83 -11.10 1.41
N GLU A 69 5.25 -9.95 0.90
CA GLU A 69 5.08 -8.65 1.57
C GLU A 69 3.64 -8.18 1.63
N ASP A 70 2.74 -8.79 0.85
CA ASP A 70 1.31 -8.48 0.87
C ASP A 70 0.54 -9.34 1.89
N ILE A 71 1.12 -10.43 2.39
CA ILE A 71 0.44 -11.37 3.29
C ILE A 71 -0.20 -10.68 4.49
N PRO A 72 0.47 -9.74 5.21
CA PRO A 72 -0.18 -9.03 6.31
C PRO A 72 -1.40 -8.21 5.89
N MET A 73 -1.36 -7.57 4.72
CA MET A 73 -2.51 -6.84 4.16
C MET A 73 -3.63 -7.79 3.71
N LEU A 74 -3.29 -8.90 3.06
CA LEU A 74 -4.25 -9.92 2.66
C LEU A 74 -4.99 -10.52 3.86
N LYS A 75 -4.31 -10.65 5.01
CA LYS A 75 -4.98 -11.04 6.27
C LYS A 75 -6.01 -10.01 6.73
N LEU A 76 -5.96 -8.76 6.34
CA LEU A 76 -6.96 -7.76 6.77
C LEU A 76 -8.30 -7.90 6.01
N ALA A 77 -8.28 -8.48 4.81
CA ALA A 77 -9.41 -8.47 3.90
C ALA A 77 -10.36 -9.67 4.09
N ASP A 78 -11.64 -9.44 3.77
CA ASP A 78 -12.67 -10.49 3.68
C ASP A 78 -12.47 -11.34 2.42
N HIS A 79 -12.06 -10.68 1.32
CA HIS A 79 -11.71 -11.32 0.07
C HIS A 79 -10.27 -11.00 -0.31
N ALA A 80 -9.41 -12.00 -0.21
CA ALA A 80 -8.00 -11.88 -0.51
C ALA A 80 -7.63 -12.68 -1.76
N THR A 81 -6.77 -12.10 -2.60
CA THR A 81 -6.24 -12.73 -3.81
C THR A 81 -4.73 -12.59 -3.83
N MET A 82 -4.02 -13.71 -4.04
CA MET A 82 -2.58 -13.76 -4.23
C MET A 82 -2.28 -14.32 -5.62
N ASN A 83 -1.56 -13.58 -6.46
CA ASN A 83 -1.21 -14.01 -7.82
C ASN A 83 -2.43 -14.48 -8.63
N TRP A 84 -3.51 -13.69 -8.59
CA TRP A 84 -4.78 -13.98 -9.26
C TRP A 84 -5.49 -15.27 -8.81
N GLN A 85 -5.07 -15.87 -7.70
CA GLN A 85 -5.72 -17.01 -7.08
C GLN A 85 -6.32 -16.60 -5.73
N PRO A 86 -7.51 -17.12 -5.37
CA PRO A 86 -8.08 -16.90 -4.04
C PRO A 86 -7.07 -17.28 -2.96
N TRP A 87 -6.73 -16.33 -2.10
CA TRP A 87 -5.81 -16.54 -0.99
C TRP A 87 -6.61 -16.91 0.26
N ARG A 88 -6.33 -18.09 0.80
CA ARG A 88 -6.92 -18.57 2.05
C ARG A 88 -5.83 -18.66 3.10
N ARG A 89 -6.18 -18.23 4.32
CA ARG A 89 -5.28 -18.24 5.48
C ARG A 89 -4.87 -19.65 5.88
#